data_AF-A0A2E8DS95-F1
#
_entry.id   AF-A0A2E8DS95-F1
#
_cell.length_a   1.000
_cell.length_b   1.000
_cell.length_c   1.000
_cell.angle_alpha   90.00
_cell.angle_beta   90.00
_cell.angle_gamma   90.00
#
_symmetry.space_group_name_H-M   'P 1'
#
loop_
_entity.id
_entity.type
_entity.pdbx_description
1 polymer ?
#
loop_
_entity_poly.entity_id
_entity_poly.type
_entity_poly.pdbx_seq_one_letter_code
_entity_poly.pdbx_strand_id
1 'polypeptide(L)'
;MKYQELQQLKFDNRFIRELPSDPEANNFCRQVEGACFSYVKPKSVTNPQLVAYSPQVANLLDLSSQACHSPDFVKTLSGNRLLSGMQPYATCYGGHQFGNWAGQLGDGRAINLGEIVNQNGDRWALQLKGAGPTPYSRQADGLAVLRSSIREFLCSEAMYHLGVPTTRALSLVTTGELVLRDMFYDGNPKMEPGAVVCRVSPTFTRFGSFQIFAARGETDILKQLVDYTIQTDFPHLGRPSVEIYVDWFKQVCQLTAELIVEWMRVGFVHGVMNTDNMSILGLTIDYGPYGWLDNYDPKWTPNTTDAHGRRYCFGNQPHIAHWNLAQLAQSIYCLTQEKEPLLEALDSYEQIFESSWESMMTQKLGLGQPNKKLMTQLLKVLTLAETDMTIFYRQLAMIDAEKIPVPDINYRELMEPLISAYYQPEELTDDIVSEIGQWLVDYIKQVNQEGVSNKVRRDKMNRVNPKYVLRNYLAQMAIEKSENGNHTFVEDLLKLLQYPYDEQPNQNDYAAKRPEWARNRPGCSTLSCSS
;
A
#
# COMPACT_ATOMS: atom_id res chain seq x y z
N MET A 1 0.76 -19.21 23.42
CA MET A 1 1.16 -17.84 23.82
C MET A 1 0.16 -17.32 24.83
N LYS A 2 0.59 -16.60 25.86
CA LYS A 2 -0.36 -15.97 26.80
C LYS A 2 -0.82 -14.67 26.16
N TYR A 3 -2.01 -14.67 25.58
CA TYR A 3 -2.66 -13.44 25.16
C TYR A 3 -2.85 -12.51 26.37
N GLN A 4 -2.73 -11.22 26.15
CA GLN A 4 -2.78 -10.19 27.17
C GLN A 4 -4.08 -9.38 27.08
N GLU A 5 -4.46 -8.83 28.24
CA GLU A 5 -5.48 -7.78 28.30
C GLU A 5 -4.90 -6.46 27.79
N LEU A 6 -5.76 -5.58 27.31
CA LEU A 6 -5.35 -4.30 26.71
C LEU A 6 -4.46 -3.47 27.66
N GLN A 7 -4.73 -3.49 28.97
CA GLN A 7 -3.98 -2.70 29.97
C GLN A 7 -2.58 -3.27 30.29
N GLN A 8 -2.24 -4.46 29.78
CA GLN A 8 -0.95 -5.10 30.00
C GLN A 8 0.07 -4.78 28.90
N LEU A 9 -0.36 -4.13 27.81
CA LEU A 9 0.52 -3.68 26.74
C LEU A 9 1.65 -2.80 27.29
N LYS A 10 2.89 -3.10 26.89
CA LYS A 10 4.09 -2.39 27.33
C LYS A 10 4.49 -1.36 26.30
N PHE A 11 4.35 -0.08 26.65
CA PHE A 11 4.79 1.04 25.84
C PHE A 11 6.22 1.43 26.19
N ASP A 12 7.11 1.44 25.20
CA ASP A 12 8.50 1.88 25.37
C ASP A 12 8.71 3.32 24.86
N ASN A 13 8.04 3.68 23.76
CA ASN A 13 8.06 5.02 23.14
C ASN A 13 9.47 5.55 22.87
N ARG A 14 10.32 4.72 22.26
CA ARG A 14 11.71 5.06 21.93
C ARG A 14 11.82 6.32 21.07
N PHE A 15 10.95 6.49 20.07
CA PHE A 15 10.97 7.62 19.13
C PHE A 15 10.96 8.97 19.86
N ILE A 16 10.04 9.15 20.80
CA ILE A 16 9.87 10.42 21.52
C ILE A 16 10.88 10.63 22.66
N ARG A 17 11.57 9.57 23.11
CA ARG A 17 12.64 9.69 24.11
C ARG A 17 13.96 10.13 23.49
N GLU A 18 14.21 9.75 22.24
CA GLU A 18 15.53 9.86 21.62
C GLU A 18 15.61 10.96 20.55
N LEU A 19 14.47 11.48 20.08
CA LEU A 19 14.40 12.55 19.09
C LEU A 19 13.90 13.87 19.71
N PRO A 20 14.26 15.03 19.13
CA PRO A 20 13.87 16.33 19.67
C PRO A 20 12.36 16.56 19.55
N SER A 21 11.75 16.98 20.66
CA SER A 21 10.35 17.36 20.74
C SER A 21 10.14 18.85 20.51
N ASP A 22 9.00 19.20 19.93
CA ASP A 22 8.52 20.58 19.88
C ASP A 22 8.27 21.12 21.30
N PRO A 23 8.88 22.25 21.68
CA PRO A 23 8.69 22.84 23.01
C PRO A 23 7.29 23.44 23.22
N GLU A 24 6.53 23.72 22.16
CA GLU A 24 5.19 24.27 22.27
C GLU A 24 4.15 23.19 22.60
N ALA A 25 3.57 23.31 23.81
CA ALA A 25 2.60 22.34 24.33
C ALA A 25 1.17 22.55 23.82
N ASN A 26 0.82 23.73 23.29
CA ASN A 26 -0.52 24.02 22.79
C ASN A 26 -0.74 23.42 21.39
N ASN A 27 -1.91 22.83 21.20
CA ASN A 27 -2.28 22.23 19.92
C ASN A 27 -3.02 23.24 19.02
N PHE A 28 -2.29 23.83 18.08
CA PHE A 28 -2.83 24.67 17.01
C PHE A 28 -1.91 24.60 15.79
N CYS A 29 -2.48 24.79 14.59
CA CYS A 29 -1.73 24.71 13.33
C CYS A 29 -0.58 25.73 13.26
N ARG A 30 0.64 25.29 12.95
CA ARG A 30 1.83 26.15 12.85
C ARG A 30 2.96 25.49 12.06
N GLN A 31 3.99 26.26 11.73
CA GLN A 31 5.30 25.70 11.40
C GLN A 31 5.97 25.24 12.70
N VAL A 32 6.55 24.05 12.67
CA VAL A 32 7.29 23.40 13.75
C VAL A 32 8.71 23.20 13.24
N GLU A 33 9.64 23.96 13.78
CA GLU A 33 11.07 23.90 13.49
C GLU A 33 11.81 23.33 14.69
N GLY A 34 13.00 22.77 14.47
CA GLY A 34 13.84 22.25 15.55
C GLY A 34 13.33 20.96 16.22
N ALA A 35 12.32 20.27 15.65
CA ALA A 35 11.70 19.12 16.28
C ALA A 35 11.21 18.06 15.29
N CYS A 36 11.30 16.78 15.68
CA CYS A 36 10.78 15.64 14.93
C CYS A 36 9.29 15.37 15.19
N PHE A 37 8.74 15.88 16.28
CA PHE A 37 7.34 15.67 16.64
C PHE A 37 6.83 16.73 17.62
N SER A 38 5.51 16.85 17.70
CA SER A 38 4.81 17.60 18.75
C SER A 38 3.92 16.66 19.57
N TYR A 39 3.85 16.86 20.88
CA TYR A 39 2.90 16.14 21.72
C TYR A 39 1.46 16.60 21.41
N VAL A 40 0.57 15.65 21.14
CA VAL A 40 -0.83 15.94 20.77
C VAL A 40 -1.74 14.86 21.31
N LYS A 41 -2.81 15.23 22.00
CA LYS A 41 -3.83 14.27 22.45
C LYS A 41 -4.91 14.07 21.39
N PRO A 42 -5.41 12.84 21.19
CA PRO A 42 -6.62 12.60 20.40
C PRO A 42 -7.81 13.43 20.87
N LYS A 43 -8.66 13.84 19.94
CA LYS A 43 -9.95 14.47 20.22
C LYS A 43 -10.96 13.39 20.60
N SER A 44 -11.59 13.54 21.77
CA SER A 44 -12.68 12.64 22.18
C SER A 44 -13.87 12.72 21.23
N VAL A 45 -14.45 11.56 20.94
CA VAL A 45 -15.61 11.37 20.06
C VAL A 45 -16.85 10.94 20.85
N THR A 46 -18.04 11.13 20.27
CA THR A 46 -19.32 11.08 21.00
C THR A 46 -19.85 9.67 21.26
N ASN A 47 -19.85 8.79 20.25
CA ASN A 47 -20.43 7.45 20.34
C ASN A 47 -19.64 6.46 19.48
N PRO A 48 -18.44 6.04 19.92
CA PRO A 48 -17.61 5.18 19.12
C PRO A 48 -18.14 3.75 19.05
N GLN A 49 -18.20 3.17 17.85
CA GLN A 49 -18.61 1.78 17.61
C GLN A 49 -17.59 1.06 16.74
N LEU A 50 -17.25 -0.17 17.10
CA LEU A 50 -16.34 -1.00 16.32
C LEU A 50 -17.01 -1.44 15.02
N VAL A 51 -16.39 -1.15 13.89
CA VAL A 51 -16.82 -1.64 12.57
C VAL A 51 -16.15 -2.98 12.28
N ALA A 52 -14.83 -3.06 12.48
CA ALA A 52 -14.03 -4.26 12.30
C ALA A 52 -12.68 -4.14 13.03
N TYR A 53 -12.05 -5.28 13.31
CA TYR A 53 -10.65 -5.36 13.71
C TYR A 53 -9.95 -6.50 12.98
N SER A 54 -8.63 -6.43 12.80
CA SER A 54 -7.84 -7.52 12.24
C SER A 54 -7.37 -8.47 13.34
N PRO A 55 -7.86 -9.74 13.39
CA PRO A 55 -7.40 -10.69 14.40
C PRO A 55 -5.90 -10.99 14.31
N GLN A 56 -5.31 -10.89 13.11
CA GLN A 56 -3.90 -11.15 12.92
C GLN A 56 -3.02 -10.04 13.46
N VAL A 57 -3.44 -8.78 13.30
CA VAL A 57 -2.76 -7.62 13.91
C VAL A 57 -2.97 -7.62 15.42
N ALA A 58 -4.15 -8.02 15.91
CA ALA A 58 -4.35 -8.21 17.34
C ALA A 58 -3.37 -9.26 17.91
N ASN A 59 -3.22 -10.41 17.25
CA ASN A 59 -2.26 -11.44 17.63
C ASN A 59 -0.81 -10.95 17.57
N LEU A 60 -0.45 -10.13 16.57
CA LEU A 60 0.88 -9.52 16.43
C LEU A 60 1.25 -8.67 17.67
N LEU A 61 0.24 -8.05 18.28
CA LEU A 61 0.34 -7.22 19.47
C LEU A 61 0.03 -7.99 20.76
N ASP A 62 -0.03 -9.32 20.70
CA ASP A 62 -0.37 -10.23 21.81
C ASP A 62 -1.76 -10.00 22.44
N LEU A 63 -2.70 -9.36 21.73
CA LEU A 63 -4.05 -9.09 22.23
C LEU A 63 -4.97 -10.31 22.08
N SER A 64 -5.74 -10.60 23.13
CA SER A 64 -6.77 -11.64 23.06
C SER A 64 -8.00 -11.17 22.28
N SER A 65 -8.75 -12.11 21.69
CA SER A 65 -10.04 -11.77 21.06
C SER A 65 -11.03 -11.18 22.08
N GLN A 66 -10.99 -11.62 23.34
CA GLN A 66 -11.82 -11.06 24.41
C GLN A 66 -11.47 -9.59 24.67
N ALA A 67 -10.19 -9.23 24.68
CA ALA A 67 -9.74 -7.85 24.82
C ALA A 67 -10.23 -6.97 23.66
N CYS A 68 -10.18 -7.47 22.42
CA CYS A 68 -10.64 -6.74 21.23
C CYS A 68 -12.16 -6.47 21.21
N HIS A 69 -12.97 -7.26 21.90
CA HIS A 69 -14.42 -7.01 22.04
C HIS A 69 -14.78 -6.17 23.27
N SER A 70 -13.79 -5.78 24.08
CA SER A 70 -14.05 -5.00 25.29
C SER A 70 -14.44 -3.55 24.97
N PRO A 71 -15.27 -2.90 25.79
CA PRO A 71 -15.55 -1.47 25.66
C PRO A 71 -14.28 -0.60 25.76
N ASP A 72 -13.26 -1.07 26.47
CA ASP A 72 -11.99 -0.38 26.63
C ASP A 72 -11.20 -0.34 25.32
N PHE A 73 -11.23 -1.41 24.53
CA PHE A 73 -10.60 -1.44 23.20
C PHE A 73 -11.19 -0.38 22.29
N VAL A 74 -12.52 -0.28 22.21
CA VAL A 74 -13.21 0.71 21.39
C VAL A 74 -12.88 2.13 21.86
N LYS A 75 -12.92 2.40 23.17
CA LYS A 75 -12.58 3.72 23.74
C LYS A 75 -11.12 4.10 23.50
N THR A 76 -10.20 3.14 23.55
CA THR A 76 -8.78 3.42 23.30
C THR A 76 -8.52 3.70 21.83
N LEU A 77 -9.03 2.87 20.93
CA LEU A 77 -8.78 3.00 19.50
C LEU A 77 -9.61 4.10 18.83
N SER A 78 -10.63 4.62 19.50
CA SER A 78 -11.30 5.87 19.11
C SER A 78 -10.60 7.14 19.62
N GLY A 79 -9.60 7.02 20.49
CA GLY A 79 -8.94 8.15 21.15
C GLY A 79 -9.63 8.68 22.41
N ASN A 80 -10.72 8.06 22.88
CA ASN A 80 -11.45 8.48 24.09
C ASN A 80 -10.74 8.09 25.40
N ARG A 81 -9.78 7.17 25.35
CA ARG A 81 -9.03 6.70 26.51
C ARG A 81 -7.58 6.41 26.16
N LEU A 82 -6.66 6.94 26.96
CA LEU A 82 -5.24 6.57 26.91
C LEU A 82 -4.96 5.45 27.91
N LEU A 83 -4.19 4.46 27.48
CA LEU A 83 -3.66 3.42 28.35
C LEU A 83 -2.45 3.94 29.13
N SER A 84 -2.07 3.24 30.19
CA SER A 84 -0.84 3.55 30.91
C SER A 84 0.36 3.39 29.97
N GLY A 85 1.27 4.36 29.98
CA GLY A 85 2.45 4.39 29.12
C GLY A 85 2.24 5.02 27.74
N MET A 86 1.00 5.21 27.26
CA MET A 86 0.78 5.95 26.02
C MET A 86 1.22 7.42 26.17
N GLN A 87 1.94 7.92 25.17
CA GLN A 87 2.40 9.31 25.11
C GLN A 87 2.12 9.86 23.71
N PRO A 88 0.90 10.35 23.47
CA PRO A 88 0.48 10.65 22.11
C PRO A 88 1.22 11.82 21.45
N TYR A 89 1.60 11.64 20.19
CA TYR A 89 2.38 12.61 19.41
C TYR A 89 2.04 12.59 17.91
N ALA A 90 2.32 13.69 17.23
CA ALA A 90 2.23 13.83 15.79
C ALA A 90 3.62 14.15 15.21
N THR A 91 4.01 13.52 14.11
CA THR A 91 5.36 13.69 13.53
C THR A 91 5.44 14.88 12.56
N CYS A 92 6.60 15.55 12.55
CA CYS A 92 6.94 16.57 11.57
C CYS A 92 7.64 15.92 10.37
N TYR A 93 7.18 16.23 9.17
CA TYR A 93 7.85 15.85 7.92
C TYR A 93 7.48 16.86 6.82
N GLY A 94 8.24 16.85 5.73
CA GLY A 94 7.97 17.60 4.51
C GLY A 94 7.75 16.66 3.36
N GLY A 95 7.77 17.17 2.13
CA GLY A 95 7.69 16.28 0.96
C GLY A 95 7.55 17.01 -0.35
N HIS A 96 7.83 16.28 -1.43
CA HIS A 96 7.56 16.70 -2.79
C HIS A 96 6.21 16.15 -3.22
N GLN A 97 5.22 17.03 -3.36
CA GLN A 97 3.89 16.68 -3.84
C GLN A 97 3.81 16.94 -5.35
N PHE A 98 3.50 15.89 -6.12
CA PHE A 98 3.47 15.94 -7.59
C PHE A 98 4.75 16.51 -8.22
N GLY A 99 5.91 16.23 -7.61
CA GLY A 99 7.22 16.72 -8.06
C GLY A 99 7.63 18.09 -7.52
N ASN A 100 6.76 18.80 -6.80
CA ASN A 100 7.05 20.14 -6.25
C ASN A 100 7.25 20.08 -4.74
N TRP A 101 8.24 20.79 -4.21
CA TRP A 101 8.45 20.91 -2.76
C TRP A 101 7.25 21.60 -2.10
N ALA A 102 6.60 20.91 -1.15
CA ALA A 102 5.39 21.39 -0.47
C ALA A 102 5.67 22.08 0.88
N GLY A 103 6.94 22.23 1.26
CA GLY A 103 7.31 22.72 2.60
C GLY A 103 6.94 21.73 3.70
N GLN A 104 6.57 22.25 4.87
CA GLN A 104 6.15 21.41 5.99
C GLN A 104 4.76 20.79 5.74
N LEU A 105 4.73 19.48 5.93
CA LEU A 105 3.54 18.66 6.03
C LEU A 105 3.40 18.19 7.49
N GLY A 106 3.61 16.91 7.75
CA GLY A 106 3.47 16.29 9.06
C GLY A 106 2.18 15.49 9.20
N ASP A 107 2.03 14.83 10.34
CA ASP A 107 0.86 14.05 10.70
C ASP A 107 -0.36 14.97 10.93
N GLY A 108 -0.94 15.47 9.84
CA GLY A 108 -2.01 16.48 9.89
C GLY A 108 -3.39 15.94 10.30
N ARG A 109 -3.55 14.62 10.33
CA ARG A 109 -4.77 13.93 10.80
C ARG A 109 -4.45 12.58 11.42
N ALA A 110 -3.20 12.40 11.85
CA ALA A 110 -2.73 11.17 12.45
C ALA A 110 -2.10 11.49 13.80
N ILE A 111 -2.32 10.62 14.78
CA ILE A 111 -1.76 10.77 16.11
C ILE A 111 -1.23 9.41 16.53
N ASN A 112 0.07 9.31 16.72
CA ASN A 112 0.74 8.14 17.27
C ASN A 112 0.40 8.05 18.75
N LEU A 113 -0.07 6.91 19.24
CA LEU A 113 -0.37 6.69 20.66
C LEU A 113 0.87 6.26 21.46
N GLY A 114 1.82 5.64 20.79
CA GLY A 114 3.04 5.10 21.37
C GLY A 114 3.54 3.85 20.62
N GLU A 115 4.68 3.35 21.08
CA GLU A 115 5.34 2.15 20.54
C GLU A 115 5.27 1.01 21.56
N ILE A 116 4.64 -0.09 21.16
CA ILE A 116 4.48 -1.30 21.98
C ILE A 116 5.66 -2.23 21.72
N VAL A 117 6.13 -2.93 22.75
CA VAL A 117 7.02 -4.10 22.62
C VAL A 117 6.21 -5.38 22.88
N ASN A 118 6.12 -6.25 21.87
CA ASN A 118 5.43 -7.54 22.00
C ASN A 118 6.30 -8.58 22.77
N GLN A 119 5.76 -9.78 22.99
CA GLN A 119 6.45 -10.87 23.72
C GLN A 119 7.69 -11.40 23.01
N ASN A 120 7.80 -11.21 21.69
CA ASN A 120 8.98 -11.57 20.91
C ASN A 120 10.07 -10.50 20.97
N GLY A 121 9.77 -9.33 21.55
CA GLY A 121 10.68 -8.18 21.57
C GLY A 121 10.56 -7.27 20.36
N ASP A 122 9.62 -7.55 19.44
CA ASP A 122 9.36 -6.70 18.28
C ASP A 122 8.62 -5.43 18.70
N ARG A 123 8.88 -4.35 17.97
CA ARG A 123 8.33 -3.01 18.25
C ARG A 123 7.29 -2.62 17.22
N TRP A 124 6.17 -2.07 17.70
CA TRP A 124 5.05 -1.67 16.86
C TRP A 124 4.49 -0.32 17.30
N ALA A 125 4.57 0.67 16.43
CA ALA A 125 3.91 1.95 16.60
C ALA A 125 2.40 1.82 16.33
N LEU A 126 1.57 2.35 17.24
CA LEU A 126 0.14 2.51 17.01
C LEU A 126 -0.17 3.94 16.61
N GLN A 127 -0.85 4.13 15.48
CA GLN A 127 -1.22 5.45 14.98
C GLN A 127 -2.72 5.52 14.67
N LEU A 128 -3.42 6.44 15.32
CA LEU A 128 -4.83 6.72 15.02
C LEU A 128 -4.93 7.77 13.92
N LYS A 129 -5.53 7.40 12.79
CA LYS A 129 -5.81 8.30 11.67
C LYS A 129 -7.28 8.73 11.70
N GLY A 130 -7.52 10.03 11.66
CA GLY A 130 -8.83 10.66 11.87
C GLY A 130 -9.12 11.07 13.32
N ALA A 131 -8.11 11.03 14.20
CA ALA A 131 -8.27 11.23 15.64
C ALA A 131 -8.23 12.71 16.11
N GLY A 132 -8.31 13.67 15.19
CA GLY A 132 -8.39 15.10 15.50
C GLY A 132 -7.23 15.93 14.95
N PRO A 133 -7.33 17.26 15.11
CA PRO A 133 -6.34 18.20 14.59
C PRO A 133 -5.02 18.14 15.35
N THR A 134 -3.95 18.50 14.66
CA THR A 134 -2.56 18.55 15.13
C THR A 134 -1.93 19.87 14.66
N PRO A 135 -0.70 20.22 15.11
CA PRO A 135 0.04 21.36 14.57
C PRO A 135 0.26 21.30 13.05
N TYR A 136 0.10 20.11 12.46
CA TYR A 136 0.35 19.80 11.06
C TYR A 136 -0.93 19.74 10.21
N SER A 137 -2.12 19.98 10.78
CA SER A 137 -3.39 19.89 10.05
C SER A 137 -3.56 20.95 8.95
N ARG A 138 -2.71 21.99 8.94
CA ARG A 138 -2.80 23.12 8.01
C ARG A 138 -4.22 23.73 8.04
N GLN A 139 -4.96 23.67 6.94
CA GLN A 139 -6.34 24.17 6.82
C GLN A 139 -7.40 23.07 6.99
N ALA A 140 -7.00 21.82 7.24
CA ALA A 140 -7.90 20.69 7.41
C ALA A 140 -8.34 20.51 8.88
N ASP A 141 -9.37 19.69 9.08
CA ASP A 141 -10.00 19.46 10.40
C ASP A 141 -9.33 18.36 11.24
N GLY A 142 -8.40 17.60 10.67
CA GLY A 142 -7.74 16.47 11.33
C GLY A 142 -8.60 15.21 11.50
N LEU A 143 -9.78 15.17 10.89
CA LEU A 143 -10.73 14.06 10.99
C LEU A 143 -10.66 13.17 9.72
N ALA A 144 -11.23 11.97 9.81
CA ALA A 144 -11.40 11.07 8.67
C ALA A 144 -12.85 10.59 8.61
N VAL A 145 -13.29 10.18 7.42
CA VAL A 145 -14.63 9.63 7.21
C VAL A 145 -14.64 8.12 7.08
N LEU A 146 -15.80 7.50 7.30
CA LEU A 146 -15.99 6.06 7.25
C LEU A 146 -15.56 5.47 5.89
N ARG A 147 -15.85 6.16 4.79
CA ARG A 147 -15.51 5.72 3.44
C ARG A 147 -14.00 5.57 3.21
N SER A 148 -13.20 6.57 3.54
CA SER A 148 -11.74 6.53 3.41
C SER A 148 -11.14 5.52 4.40
N SER A 149 -11.72 5.43 5.60
CA SER A 149 -11.27 4.54 6.67
C SER A 149 -11.51 3.05 6.35
N ILE A 150 -12.65 2.68 5.73
CA ILE A 150 -12.91 1.31 5.25
C ILE A 150 -11.89 0.91 4.19
N ARG A 151 -11.58 1.81 3.25
CA ARG A 151 -10.60 1.55 2.19
C ARG A 151 -9.23 1.27 2.76
N GLU A 152 -8.74 2.14 3.64
CA GLU A 152 -7.43 1.97 4.27
C GLU A 152 -7.35 0.70 5.12
N PHE A 153 -8.38 0.41 5.91
CA PHE A 153 -8.45 -0.81 6.72
C PHE A 153 -8.42 -2.09 5.87
N LEU A 154 -9.25 -2.18 4.82
CA LEU A 154 -9.27 -3.37 3.96
C LEU A 154 -8.02 -3.49 3.08
N CYS A 155 -7.52 -2.37 2.55
CA CYS A 155 -6.40 -2.37 1.62
C CYS A 155 -5.08 -2.75 2.29
N SER A 156 -4.83 -2.25 3.51
CA SER A 156 -3.66 -2.63 4.31
C SER A 156 -3.60 -4.15 4.53
N GLU A 157 -4.71 -4.76 4.95
CA GLU A 157 -4.75 -6.20 5.18
C GLU A 157 -4.74 -7.01 3.87
N ALA A 158 -5.38 -6.52 2.81
CA ALA A 158 -5.31 -7.15 1.48
C ALA A 158 -3.86 -7.21 0.97
N MET A 159 -3.12 -6.12 1.08
CA MET A 159 -1.72 -6.04 0.65
C MET A 159 -0.84 -6.99 1.45
N TYR A 160 -1.04 -7.07 2.77
CA TYR A 160 -0.32 -8.02 3.61
C TYR A 160 -0.54 -9.47 3.17
N HIS A 161 -1.78 -9.86 2.90
CA HIS A 161 -2.11 -11.22 2.47
C HIS A 161 -1.73 -11.55 1.03
N LEU A 162 -1.59 -10.53 0.19
CA LEU A 162 -0.94 -10.65 -1.11
C LEU A 162 0.57 -10.84 -0.97
N GLY A 163 1.16 -10.68 0.22
CA GLY A 163 2.61 -10.75 0.44
C GLY A 163 3.33 -9.45 0.07
N VAL A 164 2.60 -8.35 -0.11
CA VAL A 164 3.19 -7.04 -0.39
C VAL A 164 3.55 -6.35 0.93
N PRO A 165 4.78 -5.85 1.11
CA PRO A 165 5.17 -5.12 2.32
C PRO A 165 4.28 -3.90 2.55
N THR A 166 3.72 -3.77 3.75
CA THR A 166 2.72 -2.74 4.05
C THR A 166 2.59 -2.42 5.54
N THR A 167 2.15 -1.19 5.85
CA THR A 167 1.53 -0.87 7.14
C THR A 167 0.25 -1.67 7.36
N ARG A 168 0.00 -2.09 8.59
CA ARG A 168 -1.14 -2.92 8.97
C ARG A 168 -2.27 -2.08 9.58
N ALA A 169 -3.48 -2.62 9.65
CA ALA A 169 -4.60 -1.97 10.33
C ALA A 169 -5.18 -2.86 11.44
N LEU A 170 -5.11 -2.38 12.68
CA LEU A 170 -5.65 -3.08 13.84
C LEU A 170 -7.18 -2.96 13.91
N SER A 171 -7.72 -1.77 13.72
CA SER A 171 -9.16 -1.51 13.91
C SER A 171 -9.69 -0.39 13.03
N LEU A 172 -11.01 -0.44 12.82
CA LEU A 172 -11.83 0.61 12.27
C LEU A 172 -12.99 0.90 13.23
N VAL A 173 -13.11 2.16 13.67
CA VAL A 173 -14.11 2.59 14.65
C VAL A 173 -14.85 3.82 14.10
N THR A 174 -16.18 3.84 14.12
CA THR A 174 -16.96 5.05 13.83
C THR A 174 -16.89 6.02 15.01
N THR A 175 -17.08 7.31 14.79
CA THR A 175 -17.01 8.32 15.88
C THR A 175 -18.37 8.65 16.49
N GLY A 176 -19.46 8.36 15.76
CA GLY A 176 -20.80 8.86 16.07
C GLY A 176 -21.02 10.32 15.66
N GLU A 177 -20.06 10.93 14.98
CA GLU A 177 -20.10 12.32 14.51
C GLU A 177 -20.19 12.35 12.98
N LEU A 178 -20.67 13.47 12.44
CA LEU A 178 -20.63 13.74 11.01
C LEU A 178 -19.50 14.72 10.70
N VAL A 179 -18.88 14.55 9.56
CA VAL A 179 -17.71 15.29 9.10
C VAL A 179 -17.99 15.82 7.69
N LEU A 180 -17.73 17.12 7.47
CA LEU A 180 -17.99 17.77 6.20
C LEU A 180 -16.87 17.43 5.19
N ARG A 181 -17.23 16.85 4.05
CA ARG A 181 -16.28 16.53 2.97
C ARG A 181 -16.80 16.98 1.63
N ASP A 182 -15.93 17.60 0.85
CA ASP A 182 -16.11 17.77 -0.59
C ASP A 182 -15.29 16.69 -1.29
N MET A 183 -15.95 15.63 -1.75
CA MET A 183 -15.27 14.49 -2.36
C MET A 183 -14.61 14.88 -3.70
N PHE A 184 -15.18 15.82 -4.45
CA PHE A 184 -14.71 16.17 -5.79
C PHE A 184 -13.96 17.50 -5.87
N TYR A 185 -13.89 18.25 -4.77
CA TYR A 185 -13.38 19.62 -4.73
C TYR A 185 -14.13 20.54 -5.71
N ASP A 186 -15.43 20.30 -5.88
CA ASP A 186 -16.30 21.02 -6.82
C ASP A 186 -17.16 22.10 -6.14
N GLY A 187 -16.99 22.30 -4.83
CA GLY A 187 -17.73 23.26 -4.03
C GLY A 187 -19.04 22.72 -3.45
N ASN A 188 -19.35 21.42 -3.57
CA ASN A 188 -20.58 20.81 -3.05
C ASN A 188 -20.29 19.81 -1.91
N PRO A 189 -19.90 20.30 -0.71
CA PRO A 189 -19.59 19.42 0.40
C PRO A 189 -20.83 18.72 0.97
N LYS A 190 -20.63 17.51 1.48
CA LYS A 190 -21.64 16.68 2.14
C LYS A 190 -21.16 16.24 3.52
N MET A 191 -22.12 15.97 4.41
CA MET A 191 -21.82 15.36 5.70
C MET A 191 -21.66 13.85 5.51
N GLU A 192 -20.50 13.33 5.88
CA GLU A 192 -20.19 11.89 5.88
C GLU A 192 -19.95 11.41 7.32
N PRO A 193 -20.24 10.14 7.67
CA PRO A 193 -19.94 9.61 8.99
C PRO A 193 -18.44 9.64 9.30
N GLY A 194 -18.06 10.13 10.47
CA GLY A 194 -16.68 10.15 10.94
C GLY A 194 -16.19 8.76 11.37
N ALA A 195 -14.91 8.49 11.16
CA ALA A 195 -14.27 7.25 11.58
C ALA A 195 -12.78 7.45 11.93
N VAL A 196 -12.24 6.48 12.67
CA VAL A 196 -10.84 6.39 13.06
C VAL A 196 -10.31 5.01 12.69
N VAL A 197 -9.14 4.99 12.03
CA VAL A 197 -8.38 3.74 11.77
C VAL A 197 -7.17 3.70 12.69
N CYS A 198 -6.96 2.59 13.39
CA CYS A 198 -5.71 2.33 14.09
C CYS A 198 -4.75 1.59 13.15
N ARG A 199 -3.74 2.31 12.67
CA ARG A 199 -2.63 1.79 11.86
C ARG A 199 -1.55 1.22 12.77
N VAL A 200 -0.84 0.21 12.28
CA VAL A 200 0.25 -0.47 12.99
C VAL A 200 1.44 -0.66 12.05
N SER A 201 2.63 -0.27 12.48
CA SER A 201 3.86 -0.38 11.70
C SER A 201 5.08 -0.44 12.62
N PRO A 202 6.22 -1.03 12.21
CA PRO A 202 7.47 -0.89 12.98
C PRO A 202 7.86 0.58 13.13
N THR A 203 7.68 1.37 12.07
CA THR A 203 7.88 2.82 12.05
C THR A 203 6.97 3.49 11.03
N PHE A 204 6.69 4.78 11.23
CA PHE A 204 6.03 5.65 10.25
C PHE A 204 7.00 6.67 9.63
N THR A 205 8.32 6.48 9.80
CA THR A 205 9.36 7.30 9.16
C THR A 205 9.30 7.21 7.64
N ARG A 206 9.43 8.35 6.98
CA ARG A 206 9.22 8.52 5.54
C ARG A 206 10.41 9.23 4.91
N PHE A 207 10.52 9.24 3.58
CA PHE A 207 11.56 10.03 2.91
C PHE A 207 11.40 11.53 3.26
N GLY A 208 10.15 12.00 3.30
CA GLY A 208 9.77 13.33 3.74
C GLY A 208 10.24 13.73 5.16
N SER A 209 10.43 12.76 6.06
CA SER A 209 10.92 13.00 7.42
C SER A 209 12.37 13.50 7.43
N PHE A 210 13.18 13.08 6.46
CA PHE A 210 14.56 13.56 6.31
C PHE A 210 14.61 14.85 5.50
N GLN A 211 13.79 14.94 4.45
CA GLN A 211 13.76 16.07 3.53
C GLN A 211 13.47 17.41 4.22
N ILE A 212 12.62 17.44 5.25
CA ILE A 212 12.26 18.69 5.93
C ILE A 212 13.47 19.34 6.63
N PHE A 213 14.28 18.54 7.33
CA PHE A 213 15.45 19.03 8.06
C PHE A 213 16.55 19.44 7.08
N ALA A 214 16.76 18.67 6.02
CA ALA A 214 17.68 19.04 4.95
C ALA A 214 17.29 20.38 4.29
N ALA A 215 16.01 20.56 3.96
CA ALA A 215 15.50 21.77 3.32
C ALA A 215 15.62 23.04 4.19
N ARG A 216 15.65 22.87 5.52
CA ARG A 216 15.82 23.96 6.49
C ARG A 216 17.26 24.21 6.92
N GLY A 217 18.19 23.35 6.51
CA GLY A 217 19.58 23.40 7.01
C GLY A 217 19.73 22.93 8.46
N GLU A 218 18.75 22.18 8.99
CA GLU A 218 18.76 21.63 10.35
C GLU A 218 19.59 20.33 10.41
N THR A 219 20.87 20.42 10.02
CA THR A 219 21.76 19.27 9.79
C THR A 219 21.96 18.41 11.04
N ASP A 220 22.01 19.01 12.23
CA ASP A 220 22.17 18.26 13.49
C ASP A 220 20.98 17.34 13.76
N ILE A 221 19.76 17.82 13.52
CA ILE A 221 18.52 17.05 13.71
C ILE A 221 18.40 15.98 12.62
N LEU A 222 18.74 16.33 11.37
CA LEU A 222 18.81 15.37 10.29
C LEU A 222 19.75 14.21 10.64
N LYS A 223 20.96 14.52 11.13
CA LYS A 223 21.92 13.51 11.57
C LYS A 223 21.35 12.64 12.69
N GLN A 224 20.74 13.26 13.70
CA GLN A 224 20.13 12.53 14.82
C GLN A 224 19.02 11.57 14.35
N LEU A 225 18.18 11.99 13.40
CA LEU A 225 17.13 11.15 12.84
C LEU A 225 17.68 9.99 11.98
N VAL A 226 18.74 10.24 11.20
CA VAL A 226 19.43 9.18 10.42
C VAL A 226 20.10 8.18 11.36
N ASP A 227 20.87 8.66 12.34
CA ASP A 227 21.51 7.82 13.36
C ASP A 227 20.48 6.95 14.08
N TYR A 228 19.38 7.57 14.53
CA TYR A 228 18.24 6.87 15.13
C TYR A 228 17.78 5.78 14.17
N THR A 229 17.31 6.14 12.99
CA THR A 229 16.73 5.19 12.00
C THR A 229 17.67 4.00 11.73
N ILE A 230 18.98 4.21 11.60
CA ILE A 230 19.94 3.14 11.39
C ILE A 230 20.05 2.22 12.60
N GLN A 231 20.24 2.76 13.80
CA GLN A 231 20.33 1.97 15.04
C GLN A 231 19.03 1.20 15.34
N THR A 232 17.92 1.75 14.86
CA THR A 232 16.56 1.38 15.20
C THR A 232 15.99 0.34 14.27
N ASP A 233 16.07 0.62 12.97
CA ASP A 233 15.38 -0.10 11.90
C ASP A 233 16.36 -0.86 10.99
N PHE A 234 17.66 -0.48 11.00
CA PHE A 234 18.72 -1.13 10.23
C PHE A 234 19.96 -1.51 11.08
N PRO A 235 19.79 -2.09 12.29
CA PRO A 235 20.92 -2.31 13.21
C PRO A 235 21.99 -3.26 12.65
N HIS A 236 21.63 -4.09 11.68
CA HIS A 236 22.53 -5.02 11.01
C HIS A 236 23.61 -4.32 10.15
N LEU A 237 23.42 -3.05 9.79
CA LEU A 237 24.41 -2.26 9.06
C LEU A 237 25.55 -1.76 9.97
N GLY A 238 25.38 -1.82 11.30
CA GLY A 238 26.40 -1.40 12.26
C GLY A 238 26.17 0.00 12.81
N ARG A 239 27.24 0.63 13.31
CA ARG A 239 27.15 1.94 13.97
C ARG A 239 27.13 3.07 12.94
N PRO A 240 26.31 4.12 13.14
CA PRO A 240 26.27 5.25 12.22
C PRO A 240 27.64 5.87 11.94
N SER A 241 27.97 5.98 10.65
CA SER A 241 29.14 6.65 10.07
C SER A 241 28.79 7.08 8.64
N VAL A 242 29.68 7.82 7.98
CA VAL A 242 29.47 8.23 6.58
C VAL A 242 29.27 7.02 5.67
N GLU A 243 30.10 5.98 5.83
CA GLU A 243 30.00 4.73 5.08
C GLU A 243 28.66 4.04 5.34
N ILE A 244 28.23 3.97 6.61
CA ILE A 244 26.96 3.34 6.98
C ILE A 244 25.75 4.12 6.49
N TYR A 245 25.82 5.45 6.36
CA TYR A 245 24.74 6.23 5.73
C TYR A 245 24.56 5.85 4.25
N VAL A 246 25.66 5.62 3.53
CA VAL A 246 25.63 5.17 2.13
C VAL A 246 25.06 3.76 2.04
N ASP A 247 25.51 2.83 2.90
CA ASP A 247 24.99 1.46 2.92
C ASP A 247 23.50 1.40 3.31
N TRP A 248 23.08 2.26 4.25
CA TRP A 248 21.67 2.43 4.58
C TRP A 248 20.87 2.93 3.38
N PHE A 249 21.36 3.93 2.66
CA PHE A 249 20.68 4.41 1.46
C PHE A 249 20.59 3.32 0.37
N LYS A 250 21.65 2.53 0.15
CA LYS A 250 21.61 1.36 -0.74
C LYS A 250 20.54 0.35 -0.32
N GLN A 251 20.40 0.07 0.98
CA GLN A 251 19.35 -0.82 1.49
C GLN A 251 17.94 -0.24 1.25
N VAL A 252 17.76 1.08 1.39
CA VAL A 252 16.49 1.76 1.09
C VAL A 252 16.16 1.69 -0.39
N CYS A 253 17.15 1.86 -1.28
CA CYS A 253 16.99 1.65 -2.73
C CYS A 253 16.51 0.23 -3.04
N GLN A 254 17.16 -0.80 -2.46
CA GLN A 254 16.76 -2.19 -2.64
C GLN A 254 15.32 -2.45 -2.17
N LEU A 255 14.98 -2.07 -0.93
CA LEU A 255 13.64 -2.29 -0.37
C LEU A 255 12.55 -1.58 -1.18
N THR A 256 12.86 -0.39 -1.71
CA THR A 256 11.94 0.34 -2.58
C THR A 256 11.76 -0.37 -3.91
N ALA A 257 12.83 -0.86 -4.56
CA ALA A 257 12.73 -1.62 -5.81
C ALA A 257 11.86 -2.88 -5.65
N GLU A 258 12.11 -3.64 -4.59
CA GLU A 258 11.34 -4.85 -4.24
C GLU A 258 9.86 -4.53 -4.03
N LEU A 259 9.54 -3.47 -3.28
CA LEU A 259 8.17 -2.99 -3.07
C LEU A 259 7.47 -2.65 -4.40
N ILE A 260 8.13 -1.92 -5.30
CA ILE A 260 7.50 -1.53 -6.56
C ILE A 260 7.23 -2.76 -7.43
N VAL A 261 8.14 -3.74 -7.48
CA VAL A 261 7.89 -5.00 -8.20
C VAL A 261 6.65 -5.70 -7.65
N GLU A 262 6.47 -5.71 -6.33
CA GLU A 262 5.29 -6.28 -5.68
C GLU A 262 3.99 -5.54 -6.04
N TRP A 263 4.01 -4.21 -6.12
CA TRP A 263 2.86 -3.43 -6.61
C TRP A 263 2.51 -3.81 -8.04
N MET A 264 3.51 -3.89 -8.90
CA MET A 264 3.29 -4.22 -10.30
C MET A 264 2.80 -5.66 -10.49
N ARG A 265 3.30 -6.61 -9.70
CA ARG A 265 2.92 -8.04 -9.73
C ARG A 265 1.43 -8.25 -9.57
N VAL A 266 0.82 -7.49 -8.66
CA VAL A 266 -0.62 -7.58 -8.32
C VAL A 266 -1.47 -6.52 -9.01
N GLY A 267 -0.87 -5.63 -9.81
CA GLY A 267 -1.60 -4.60 -10.55
C GLY A 267 -2.04 -3.42 -9.69
N PHE A 268 -1.37 -3.20 -8.55
CA PHE A 268 -1.70 -2.11 -7.63
C PHE A 268 -1.12 -0.78 -8.15
N VAL A 269 -1.96 0.25 -8.11
CA VAL A 269 -1.59 1.64 -8.38
C VAL A 269 -1.82 2.46 -7.11
N HIS A 270 -0.74 3.01 -6.55
CA HIS A 270 -0.81 3.79 -5.32
C HIS A 270 -1.53 5.13 -5.52
N GLY A 271 -1.35 5.75 -6.69
CA GLY A 271 -2.01 6.99 -7.08
C GLY A 271 -1.48 8.29 -6.45
N VAL A 272 -0.65 8.23 -5.40
CA VAL A 272 -0.07 9.41 -4.70
C VAL A 272 1.35 9.17 -4.18
N MET A 273 2.28 8.79 -5.06
CA MET A 273 3.67 8.48 -4.70
C MET A 273 4.52 9.74 -4.46
N ASN A 274 4.01 10.68 -3.65
CA ASN A 274 4.79 11.79 -3.12
C ASN A 274 5.88 11.26 -2.17
N THR A 275 6.96 12.00 -1.96
CA THR A 275 8.04 11.55 -1.07
C THR A 275 7.61 11.43 0.39
N ASP A 276 6.57 12.17 0.81
CA ASP A 276 5.92 11.99 2.11
C ASP A 276 5.06 10.73 2.21
N ASN A 277 4.88 9.95 1.13
CA ASN A 277 4.20 8.65 1.14
C ASN A 277 5.17 7.49 0.80
N MET A 278 6.48 7.74 0.86
CA MET A 278 7.50 6.70 0.69
C MET A 278 8.05 6.30 2.07
N SER A 279 7.74 5.09 2.52
CA SER A 279 8.26 4.54 3.78
C SER A 279 9.77 4.30 3.67
N ILE A 280 10.49 4.58 4.75
CA ILE A 280 11.93 4.28 4.80
C ILE A 280 12.23 2.77 4.81
N LEU A 281 11.26 1.94 5.19
CA LEU A 281 11.37 0.47 5.24
C LEU A 281 10.86 -0.22 3.97
N GLY A 282 10.51 0.53 2.92
CA GLY A 282 9.90 -0.08 1.73
C GLY A 282 8.52 -0.69 2.01
N LEU A 283 7.72 -0.06 2.89
CA LEU A 283 6.33 -0.45 3.15
C LEU A 283 5.35 0.40 2.33
N THR A 284 4.29 -0.24 1.81
CA THR A 284 3.11 0.48 1.33
C THR A 284 2.48 1.26 2.49
N ILE A 285 2.25 2.56 2.31
CA ILE A 285 1.79 3.47 3.35
C ILE A 285 0.83 4.52 2.77
N ASP A 286 -0.18 4.93 3.54
CA ASP A 286 -1.16 5.97 3.17
C ASP A 286 -2.03 5.65 1.94
N TYR A 287 -3.02 4.80 2.20
CA TYR A 287 -4.05 4.39 1.26
C TYR A 287 -5.09 5.49 0.98
N GLY A 288 -4.70 6.46 0.15
CA GLY A 288 -5.59 7.49 -0.38
C GLY A 288 -6.32 7.03 -1.65
N PRO A 289 -6.07 7.67 -2.80
CA PRO A 289 -6.72 7.29 -4.06
C PRO A 289 -5.96 6.17 -4.76
N TYR A 290 -5.88 4.99 -4.14
CA TYR A 290 -5.26 3.81 -4.76
C TYR A 290 -6.23 3.08 -5.71
N GLY A 291 -5.75 2.06 -6.41
CA GLY A 291 -6.64 1.12 -7.08
C GLY A 291 -5.90 -0.07 -7.67
N TRP A 292 -6.66 -1.06 -8.11
CA TRP A 292 -6.11 -2.18 -8.88
C TRP A 292 -6.45 -2.01 -10.35
N LEU A 293 -5.55 -2.46 -11.22
CA LEU A 293 -5.88 -2.70 -12.61
C LEU A 293 -7.00 -3.75 -12.67
N ASP A 294 -8.17 -3.31 -13.10
CA ASP A 294 -9.17 -4.21 -13.67
C ASP A 294 -8.66 -4.58 -15.07
N ASN A 295 -9.02 -3.77 -16.08
CA ASN A 295 -8.41 -3.85 -17.40
C ASN A 295 -6.94 -3.38 -17.37
N TYR A 296 -6.08 -4.10 -18.06
CA TYR A 296 -4.66 -3.76 -18.15
C TYR A 296 -4.46 -2.51 -19.01
N ASP A 297 -4.11 -1.39 -18.36
CA ASP A 297 -3.71 -0.15 -19.01
C ASP A 297 -2.50 0.45 -18.27
N PRO A 298 -1.30 0.44 -18.88
CA PRO A 298 -0.10 1.04 -18.29
C PRO A 298 -0.23 2.53 -17.97
N LYS A 299 -1.17 3.24 -18.61
CA LYS A 299 -1.39 4.68 -18.42
C LYS A 299 -2.50 4.99 -17.42
N TRP A 300 -3.10 3.98 -16.81
CA TRP A 300 -4.19 4.18 -15.87
C TRP A 300 -3.71 4.70 -14.51
N THR A 301 -4.45 5.68 -13.98
CA THR A 301 -4.31 6.18 -12.61
C THR A 301 -5.70 6.27 -11.97
N PRO A 302 -5.87 5.78 -10.73
CA PRO A 302 -7.12 5.91 -9.99
C PRO A 302 -7.33 7.32 -9.44
N ASN A 303 -6.28 8.14 -9.34
CA ASN A 303 -6.33 9.44 -8.69
C ASN A 303 -6.89 10.53 -9.62
N THR A 304 -8.05 11.10 -9.26
CA THR A 304 -8.69 12.18 -10.04
C THR A 304 -7.82 13.43 -10.14
N THR A 305 -7.03 13.75 -9.11
CA THR A 305 -6.12 14.90 -9.10
C THR A 305 -4.90 14.69 -10.02
N ASP A 306 -4.58 13.44 -10.33
CA ASP A 306 -3.53 13.05 -11.28
C ASP A 306 -4.08 12.73 -12.68
N ALA A 307 -5.37 12.91 -12.94
CA ALA A 307 -5.99 12.44 -14.19
C ALA A 307 -5.37 13.07 -15.45
N HIS A 308 -4.95 14.34 -15.37
CA HIS A 308 -4.31 15.06 -16.46
C HIS A 308 -2.80 14.78 -16.56
N GLY A 309 -2.10 14.76 -15.42
CA GLY A 309 -0.64 14.60 -15.39
C GLY A 309 -0.19 13.14 -15.52
N ARG A 310 -1.01 12.20 -15.02
CA ARG A 310 -0.76 10.75 -14.96
C ARG A 310 0.62 10.41 -14.42
N ARG A 311 1.12 11.25 -13.51
CA ARG A 311 2.45 11.11 -12.92
C ARG A 311 2.57 9.78 -12.20
N TYR A 312 1.51 9.35 -11.54
CA TYR A 312 1.47 8.15 -10.71
C TYR A 312 0.68 7.00 -11.38
N CYS A 313 0.59 6.99 -12.71
CA CYS A 313 -0.04 5.87 -13.43
C CYS A 313 0.78 4.58 -13.29
N PHE A 314 0.13 3.43 -13.52
CA PHE A 314 0.69 2.09 -13.29
C PHE A 314 2.10 1.91 -13.86
N GLY A 315 2.30 2.19 -15.14
CA GLY A 315 3.58 2.01 -15.83
C GLY A 315 4.67 2.99 -15.40
N ASN A 316 4.31 4.09 -14.71
CA ASN A 316 5.27 5.10 -14.29
C ASN A 316 5.75 4.93 -12.84
N GLN A 317 5.13 4.06 -12.04
CA GLN A 317 5.49 3.85 -10.63
C GLN A 317 7.00 3.55 -10.43
N PRO A 318 7.67 2.69 -11.24
CA PRO A 318 9.10 2.43 -11.10
C PRO A 318 9.98 3.67 -11.29
N HIS A 319 9.65 4.51 -12.27
CA HIS A 319 10.39 5.74 -12.55
C HIS A 319 10.18 6.79 -11.45
N ILE A 320 8.96 6.88 -10.91
CA ILE A 320 8.66 7.79 -9.79
C ILE A 320 9.37 7.36 -8.51
N ALA A 321 9.46 6.07 -8.22
CA ALA A 321 10.21 5.58 -7.08
C ALA A 321 11.70 5.90 -7.20
N HIS A 322 12.31 5.74 -8.39
CA HIS A 322 13.68 6.19 -8.65
C HIS A 322 13.85 7.70 -8.39
N TRP A 323 12.92 8.52 -8.91
CA TRP A 323 12.93 9.96 -8.67
C TRP A 323 12.81 10.30 -7.17
N ASN A 324 11.94 9.61 -6.42
CA ASN A 324 11.79 9.80 -4.99
C ASN A 324 13.06 9.44 -4.21
N LEU A 325 13.77 8.37 -4.61
CA LEU A 325 15.06 7.98 -4.04
C LEU A 325 16.13 9.05 -4.32
N ALA A 326 16.15 9.65 -5.51
CA ALA A 326 17.06 10.76 -5.81
C ALA A 326 16.81 11.97 -4.89
N GLN A 327 15.55 12.30 -4.61
CA GLN A 327 15.22 13.37 -3.65
C GLN A 327 15.66 13.03 -2.21
N LEU A 328 15.62 11.75 -1.82
CA LEU A 328 16.17 11.31 -0.53
C LEU A 328 17.70 11.41 -0.51
N ALA A 329 18.39 10.94 -1.55
CA ALA A 329 19.84 11.02 -1.69
C ALA A 329 20.34 12.47 -1.56
N GLN A 330 19.65 13.40 -2.24
CA GLN A 330 19.93 14.84 -2.17
C GLN A 330 19.80 15.40 -0.74
N SER A 331 18.88 14.86 0.06
CA SER A 331 18.65 15.33 1.43
C SER A 331 19.76 14.90 2.38
N ILE A 332 20.27 13.68 2.20
CA ILE A 332 21.30 13.11 3.06
C ILE A 332 22.73 13.47 2.60
N TYR A 333 22.90 14.06 1.41
CA TYR A 333 24.21 14.46 0.88
C TYR A 333 24.99 15.39 1.83
N CYS A 334 24.31 16.24 2.60
CA CYS A 334 25.00 17.10 3.57
C CYS A 334 25.66 16.32 4.73
N LEU A 335 25.22 15.09 4.99
CA LEU A 335 25.80 14.20 5.99
C LEU A 335 26.93 13.32 5.43
N THR A 336 26.85 12.96 4.14
CA THR A 336 27.84 12.07 3.51
C THR A 336 28.97 12.85 2.85
N GLN A 337 28.63 13.91 2.10
CA GLN A 337 29.52 14.62 1.16
C GLN A 337 30.14 13.71 0.09
N GLU A 338 29.58 12.50 -0.07
CA GLU A 338 30.02 11.46 -1.00
C GLU A 338 29.00 11.37 -2.14
N LYS A 339 29.29 11.98 -3.29
CA LYS A 339 28.35 12.04 -4.41
C LYS A 339 28.31 10.71 -5.17
N GLU A 340 29.48 10.20 -5.52
CA GLU A 340 29.64 9.00 -6.36
C GLU A 340 28.97 7.77 -5.73
N PRO A 341 29.16 7.45 -4.43
CA PRO A 341 28.51 6.29 -3.81
C PRO A 341 26.97 6.40 -3.72
N LEU A 342 26.43 7.62 -3.62
CA LEU A 342 24.98 7.84 -3.65
C LEU A 342 24.40 7.64 -5.06
N LEU A 343 25.13 8.05 -6.10
CA LEU A 343 24.75 7.78 -7.49
C LEU A 343 24.80 6.28 -7.80
N GLU A 344 25.85 5.57 -7.36
CA GLU A 344 25.93 4.12 -7.50
C GLU A 344 24.76 3.39 -6.82
N ALA A 345 24.32 3.88 -5.66
CA ALA A 345 23.14 3.34 -4.97
C ALA A 345 21.85 3.55 -5.79
N LEU A 346 21.69 4.70 -6.43
CA LEU A 346 20.58 4.97 -7.35
C LEU A 346 20.63 4.06 -8.58
N ASP A 347 21.80 3.89 -9.20
CA ASP A 347 21.97 2.99 -10.35
C ASP A 347 21.65 1.53 -9.97
N SER A 348 21.95 1.13 -8.72
CA SER A 348 21.63 -0.21 -8.23
C SER A 348 20.11 -0.46 -8.13
N TYR A 349 19.29 0.56 -7.88
CA TYR A 349 17.83 0.43 -7.87
C TYR A 349 17.31 -0.07 -9.22
N GLU A 350 17.81 0.50 -10.33
CA GLU A 350 17.36 0.10 -11.67
C GLU A 350 17.68 -1.36 -11.96
N GLN A 351 18.90 -1.80 -11.62
CA GLN A 351 19.35 -3.18 -11.80
C GLN A 351 18.53 -4.17 -10.95
N ILE A 352 18.26 -3.81 -9.69
CA ILE A 352 17.45 -4.63 -8.77
C ILE A 352 16.00 -4.70 -9.28
N PHE A 353 15.43 -3.57 -9.71
CA PHE A 353 14.07 -3.54 -10.25
C PHE A 353 13.95 -4.41 -11.51
N GLU A 354 14.85 -4.26 -12.49
CA GLU A 354 14.81 -5.02 -13.74
C GLU A 354 14.93 -6.53 -13.50
N SER A 355 15.91 -6.94 -12.68
CA SER A 355 16.13 -8.36 -12.37
C SER A 355 14.97 -8.97 -11.57
N SER A 356 14.43 -8.23 -10.59
CA SER A 356 13.28 -8.65 -9.79
C SER A 356 12.00 -8.70 -10.61
N TRP A 357 11.79 -7.74 -11.52
CA TRP A 357 10.70 -7.74 -12.48
C TRP A 357 10.75 -8.96 -13.41
N GLU A 358 11.91 -9.26 -13.98
CA GLU A 358 12.12 -10.41 -14.86
C GLU A 358 11.84 -11.73 -14.11
N SER A 359 12.34 -11.87 -12.88
CA SER A 359 12.04 -13.00 -12.00
C SER A 359 10.55 -13.12 -11.71
N MET A 360 9.90 -12.02 -11.32
CA MET A 360 8.47 -11.97 -11.01
C MET A 360 7.62 -12.38 -12.24
N MET A 361 7.91 -11.82 -13.42
CA MET A 361 7.19 -12.17 -14.66
C MET A 361 7.39 -13.63 -15.05
N THR A 362 8.60 -14.17 -14.86
CA THR A 362 8.90 -15.60 -15.07
C THR A 362 7.99 -16.47 -14.22
N GLN A 363 7.85 -16.14 -12.93
CA GLN A 363 6.99 -16.85 -12.00
C GLN A 363 5.50 -16.72 -12.37
N LYS A 364 5.03 -15.51 -12.72
CA LYS A 364 3.64 -15.28 -13.15
C LYS A 364 3.28 -16.11 -14.38
N LEU A 365 4.23 -16.36 -15.28
CA LEU A 365 4.08 -17.20 -16.46
C LEU A 365 4.25 -18.71 -16.18
N GLY A 366 4.71 -19.09 -14.98
CA GLY A 366 4.97 -20.48 -14.62
C GLY A 366 6.19 -21.07 -15.32
N LEU A 367 7.12 -20.23 -15.79
CA LEU A 367 8.36 -20.64 -16.44
C LEU A 367 9.46 -20.89 -15.41
N GLY A 368 10.44 -21.70 -15.78
CA GLY A 368 11.63 -22.00 -14.99
C GLY A 368 12.79 -21.06 -15.26
N GLN A 369 12.81 -20.39 -16.41
CA GLN A 369 13.82 -19.40 -16.81
C GLN A 369 13.16 -18.23 -17.54
N PRO A 370 13.73 -17.02 -17.46
CA PRO A 370 13.14 -15.87 -18.11
C PRO A 370 13.22 -15.96 -19.63
N ASN A 371 12.16 -15.46 -20.30
CA ASN A 371 12.12 -15.30 -21.75
C ASN A 371 11.67 -13.87 -22.08
N LYS A 372 12.65 -12.98 -22.28
CA LYS A 372 12.42 -11.55 -22.54
C LYS A 372 11.52 -11.29 -23.75
N LYS A 373 11.69 -12.06 -24.83
CA LYS A 373 10.85 -11.93 -26.04
C LYS A 373 9.39 -12.19 -25.70
N LEU A 374 9.10 -13.30 -25.01
CA LEU A 374 7.75 -13.69 -24.63
C LEU A 374 7.11 -12.66 -23.69
N MET A 375 7.88 -12.15 -22.73
CA MET A 375 7.43 -11.11 -21.80
C MET A 375 7.09 -9.81 -22.53
N THR A 376 7.96 -9.33 -23.42
CA THR A 376 7.70 -8.12 -24.22
C THR A 376 6.47 -8.28 -25.11
N GLN A 377 6.27 -9.45 -25.72
CA GLN A 377 5.08 -9.74 -26.51
C GLN A 377 3.82 -9.81 -25.64
N LEU A 378 3.89 -10.40 -24.44
CA LEU A 378 2.76 -10.45 -23.50
C LEU A 378 2.27 -9.05 -23.14
N LEU A 379 3.18 -8.12 -22.84
CA LEU A 379 2.80 -6.74 -22.49
C LEU A 379 2.06 -6.04 -23.64
N LYS A 380 2.33 -6.41 -24.90
CA LYS A 380 1.55 -5.96 -26.06
C LYS A 380 0.19 -6.65 -26.11
N VAL A 381 0.17 -7.98 -25.99
CA VAL A 381 -1.04 -8.81 -25.98
C VAL A 381 -2.08 -8.31 -24.97
N LEU A 382 -1.65 -7.98 -23.75
CA LEU A 382 -2.54 -7.46 -22.70
C LEU A 382 -3.20 -6.11 -23.06
N THR A 383 -2.68 -5.40 -24.06
CA THR A 383 -3.21 -4.09 -24.52
C THR A 383 -4.02 -4.17 -25.82
N LEU A 384 -4.04 -5.32 -26.51
CA LEU A 384 -4.76 -5.49 -27.78
C LEU A 384 -6.28 -5.45 -27.61
N ALA A 385 -6.76 -5.89 -26.43
CA ALA A 385 -8.17 -5.87 -26.06
C ALA A 385 -8.30 -5.48 -24.58
N GLU A 386 -9.47 -4.99 -24.17
CA GLU A 386 -9.74 -4.68 -22.77
C GLU A 386 -9.70 -5.98 -21.93
N THR A 387 -8.54 -6.23 -21.31
CA THR A 387 -8.20 -7.51 -20.68
C THR A 387 -8.05 -7.35 -19.18
N ASP A 388 -8.83 -8.08 -18.39
CA ASP A 388 -8.68 -8.10 -16.93
C ASP A 388 -7.35 -8.76 -16.54
N MET A 389 -6.46 -8.00 -15.89
CA MET A 389 -5.10 -8.48 -15.61
C MET A 389 -5.09 -9.67 -14.65
N THR A 390 -5.88 -9.59 -13.58
CA THR A 390 -5.90 -10.62 -12.53
C THR A 390 -6.47 -11.93 -13.07
N ILE A 391 -7.60 -11.84 -13.77
CA ILE A 391 -8.25 -13.02 -14.37
C ILE A 391 -7.38 -13.60 -15.48
N PHE A 392 -6.74 -12.78 -16.33
CA PHE A 392 -5.86 -13.27 -17.39
C PHE A 392 -4.76 -14.20 -16.85
N TYR A 393 -4.01 -13.76 -15.83
CA TYR A 393 -2.94 -14.58 -15.27
C TYR A 393 -3.46 -15.84 -14.57
N ARG A 394 -4.64 -15.78 -13.95
CA ARG A 394 -5.27 -16.96 -13.34
C ARG A 394 -5.74 -17.97 -14.39
N GLN A 395 -6.27 -17.49 -15.52
CA GLN A 395 -6.73 -18.33 -16.62
C GLN A 395 -5.59 -18.86 -17.49
N LEU A 396 -4.48 -18.14 -17.61
CA LEU A 396 -3.28 -18.62 -18.30
C LEU A 396 -2.76 -19.93 -17.67
N ALA A 397 -2.92 -20.09 -16.36
CA ALA A 397 -2.57 -21.31 -15.65
C ALA A 397 -3.46 -22.52 -16.04
N MET A 398 -4.61 -22.28 -16.68
CA MET A 398 -5.55 -23.30 -17.15
C MET A 398 -5.30 -23.75 -18.59
N ILE A 399 -4.45 -23.05 -19.35
CA ILE A 399 -4.05 -23.46 -20.71
C ILE A 399 -3.44 -24.86 -20.64
N ASP A 400 -3.87 -25.77 -21.51
CA ASP A 400 -3.31 -27.11 -21.62
C ASP A 400 -2.06 -27.09 -22.50
N ALA A 401 -0.88 -27.01 -21.88
CA ALA A 401 0.39 -26.94 -22.61
C ALA A 401 0.86 -28.31 -23.12
N GLU A 402 0.43 -29.41 -22.50
CA GLU A 402 0.78 -30.78 -22.88
C GLU A 402 0.19 -31.16 -24.25
N LYS A 403 -0.89 -30.50 -24.66
CA LYS A 403 -1.37 -30.54 -26.04
C LYS A 403 -0.49 -29.65 -26.91
N ILE A 404 0.46 -30.26 -27.62
CA ILE A 404 1.25 -29.54 -28.62
C ILE A 404 0.30 -29.04 -29.72
N PRO A 405 0.29 -27.74 -30.01
CA PRO A 405 -0.56 -27.19 -31.04
C PRO A 405 -0.08 -27.73 -32.43
N VAL A 406 -0.96 -28.46 -33.14
CA VAL A 406 -0.73 -29.16 -34.44
C VAL A 406 -0.71 -28.16 -35.62
N PRO A 407 -0.28 -28.52 -36.85
CA PRO A 407 -0.12 -27.56 -37.95
C PRO A 407 -1.36 -26.72 -38.35
N ASP A 408 -2.57 -27.08 -37.91
CA ASP A 408 -3.84 -26.38 -38.21
C ASP A 408 -4.56 -25.91 -36.93
N ILE A 409 -3.90 -25.11 -36.10
CA ILE A 409 -4.48 -24.65 -34.83
C ILE A 409 -5.60 -23.64 -35.05
N ASN A 410 -6.75 -23.92 -34.45
CA ASN A 410 -7.78 -22.91 -34.23
C ASN A 410 -7.38 -22.02 -33.03
N TYR A 411 -6.92 -20.80 -33.30
CA TYR A 411 -6.54 -19.85 -32.24
C TYR A 411 -7.69 -19.50 -31.30
N ARG A 412 -8.94 -19.52 -31.77
CA ARG A 412 -10.10 -19.26 -30.90
C ARG A 412 -10.30 -20.38 -29.88
N GLU A 413 -10.07 -21.64 -30.27
CA GLU A 413 -10.09 -22.78 -29.33
C GLU A 413 -8.94 -22.69 -28.34
N LEU A 414 -7.74 -22.31 -28.81
CA LEU A 414 -6.56 -22.17 -27.94
C LEU A 414 -6.74 -21.09 -26.88
N MET A 415 -7.43 -20.00 -27.23
CA MET A 415 -7.72 -18.88 -26.35
C MET A 415 -8.91 -19.11 -25.41
N GLU A 416 -9.64 -20.22 -25.52
CA GLU A 416 -10.90 -20.45 -24.78
C GLU A 416 -10.78 -20.17 -23.27
N PRO A 417 -9.75 -20.64 -22.55
CA PRO A 417 -9.63 -20.36 -21.11
C PRO A 417 -9.51 -18.85 -20.79
N LEU A 418 -8.92 -18.08 -21.70
CA LEU A 418 -8.70 -16.64 -21.54
C LEU A 418 -9.94 -15.80 -21.83
N ILE A 419 -10.99 -16.37 -22.46
CA ILE A 419 -12.18 -15.61 -22.87
C ILE A 419 -12.82 -14.85 -21.71
N SER A 420 -12.83 -15.45 -20.52
CA SER A 420 -13.37 -14.82 -19.31
C SER A 420 -12.62 -13.58 -18.85
N ALA A 421 -11.36 -13.40 -19.27
CA ALA A 421 -10.55 -12.22 -18.95
C ALA A 421 -10.87 -11.03 -19.85
N TYR A 422 -11.37 -11.22 -21.06
CA TYR A 422 -11.70 -10.11 -21.97
C TYR A 422 -13.05 -9.51 -21.59
N TYR A 423 -13.14 -8.17 -21.55
CA TYR A 423 -14.40 -7.48 -21.26
C TYR A 423 -15.42 -7.63 -22.39
N GLN A 424 -14.95 -7.53 -23.64
CA GLN A 424 -15.76 -7.61 -24.87
C GLN A 424 -15.20 -8.70 -25.81
N PRO A 425 -15.32 -10.00 -25.46
CA PRO A 425 -14.77 -11.08 -26.27
C PRO A 425 -15.35 -11.16 -27.69
N GLU A 426 -16.57 -10.65 -27.90
CA GLU A 426 -17.23 -10.53 -29.20
C GLU A 426 -16.58 -9.51 -30.14
N GLU A 427 -15.80 -8.56 -29.62
CA GLU A 427 -15.12 -7.52 -30.40
C GLU A 427 -13.71 -7.92 -30.85
N LEU A 428 -13.27 -9.16 -30.54
CA LEU A 428 -11.97 -9.67 -30.94
C LEU A 428 -11.92 -9.94 -32.46
N THR A 429 -11.25 -9.04 -33.19
CA THR A 429 -10.97 -9.17 -34.62
C THR A 429 -10.04 -10.36 -34.90
N ASP A 430 -10.04 -10.84 -36.15
CA ASP A 430 -9.17 -11.96 -36.54
C ASP A 430 -7.68 -11.64 -36.42
N ASP A 431 -7.29 -10.37 -36.59
CA ASP A 431 -5.91 -9.91 -36.38
C ASP A 431 -5.51 -10.02 -34.90
N ILE A 432 -6.38 -9.54 -33.98
CA ILE A 432 -6.15 -9.63 -32.54
C ILE A 432 -6.06 -11.10 -32.10
N VAL A 433 -6.99 -11.94 -32.57
CA VAL A 433 -6.99 -13.38 -32.30
C VAL A 433 -5.71 -14.04 -32.82
N SER A 434 -5.22 -13.62 -33.98
CA SER A 434 -3.97 -14.14 -34.56
C SER A 434 -2.75 -13.77 -33.72
N GLU A 435 -2.67 -12.53 -33.25
CA GLU A 435 -1.56 -12.08 -32.39
C GLU A 435 -1.55 -12.80 -31.03
N ILE A 436 -2.71 -12.91 -30.37
CA ILE A 436 -2.82 -13.60 -29.08
C ILE A 436 -2.57 -15.11 -29.25
N GLY A 437 -3.17 -15.71 -30.27
CA GLY A 437 -3.00 -17.13 -30.59
C GLY A 437 -1.55 -17.48 -30.88
N GLN A 438 -0.86 -16.66 -31.67
CA GLN A 438 0.57 -16.85 -31.96
C GLN A 438 1.43 -16.73 -30.68
N TRP A 439 1.12 -15.78 -29.80
CA TRP A 439 1.80 -15.66 -28.51
C TRP A 439 1.58 -16.90 -27.63
N LEU A 440 0.35 -17.44 -27.57
CA LEU A 440 0.05 -18.67 -26.84
C LEU A 440 0.82 -19.87 -27.40
N VAL A 441 0.93 -19.99 -28.72
CA VAL A 441 1.76 -21.04 -29.36
C VAL A 441 3.22 -20.93 -28.91
N ASP A 442 3.79 -19.72 -28.91
CA ASP A 442 5.16 -19.49 -28.48
C ASP A 442 5.35 -19.76 -26.97
N TYR A 443 4.37 -19.38 -26.14
CA TYR A 443 4.34 -19.70 -24.70
C TYR A 443 4.30 -21.21 -24.46
N ILE A 444 3.42 -21.95 -25.13
CA ILE A 444 3.28 -23.40 -24.96
C ILE A 444 4.55 -24.12 -25.41
N LYS A 445 5.19 -23.68 -26.50
CA LYS A 445 6.50 -24.21 -26.91
C LYS A 445 7.55 -24.02 -25.81
N GLN A 446 7.61 -22.84 -25.19
CA GLN A 446 8.52 -22.56 -24.10
C GLN A 446 8.24 -23.46 -22.88
N VAL A 447 6.98 -23.59 -22.47
CA VAL A 447 6.57 -24.45 -21.35
C VAL A 447 6.95 -25.92 -21.60
N ASN A 448 6.70 -26.42 -22.82
CA ASN A 448 7.01 -27.80 -23.18
C ASN A 448 8.51 -28.10 -23.19
N GLN A 449 9.37 -27.14 -23.52
CA GLN A 449 10.83 -27.30 -23.44
C GLN A 449 11.33 -27.54 -22.01
N GLU A 450 10.59 -27.08 -20.99
CA GLU A 450 10.96 -27.27 -19.58
C GLU A 450 10.55 -28.65 -19.04
N GLY A 451 9.65 -29.37 -19.73
CA GLY A 451 9.22 -30.72 -19.34
C GLY A 451 8.41 -30.78 -18.03
N VAL A 452 7.80 -29.67 -17.61
CA VAL A 452 6.98 -29.60 -16.39
C VAL A 452 5.51 -29.88 -16.71
N SER A 453 4.87 -30.79 -15.95
CA SER A 453 3.44 -31.08 -16.12
C SER A 453 2.54 -29.85 -15.91
N ASN A 454 1.38 -29.84 -16.55
CA ASN A 454 0.37 -28.78 -16.39
C ASN A 454 -0.02 -28.56 -14.92
N LYS A 455 -0.17 -29.63 -14.14
CA LYS A 455 -0.52 -29.55 -12.71
C LYS A 455 0.54 -28.77 -11.93
N VAL A 456 1.82 -29.14 -12.08
CA VAL A 456 2.92 -28.49 -11.36
C VAL A 456 3.07 -27.03 -11.78
N ARG A 457 2.95 -26.73 -13.08
CA ARG A 457 2.97 -25.35 -13.59
C ARG A 457 1.84 -24.52 -12.99
N ARG A 458 0.61 -25.04 -13.03
CA ARG A 458 -0.57 -24.37 -12.48
C ARG A 458 -0.43 -24.11 -10.98
N ASP A 459 0.03 -25.09 -10.21
CA ASP A 459 0.24 -24.95 -8.77
C ASP A 459 1.28 -23.86 -8.46
N LYS A 460 2.35 -23.72 -9.27
CA LYS A 460 3.32 -22.62 -9.16
C LYS A 460 2.70 -21.27 -9.50
N MET A 461 2.01 -21.17 -10.63
CA MET A 461 1.36 -19.93 -11.08
C MET A 461 0.31 -19.45 -10.06
N ASN A 462 -0.50 -20.37 -9.53
CA ASN A 462 -1.58 -20.03 -8.60
C ASN A 462 -1.09 -19.53 -7.24
N ARG A 463 0.17 -19.78 -6.87
CA ARG A 463 0.80 -19.22 -5.65
C ARG A 463 1.24 -17.76 -5.81
N VAL A 464 1.41 -17.29 -7.05
CA VAL A 464 1.91 -15.92 -7.34
C VAL A 464 0.87 -15.05 -8.05
N ASN A 465 -0.10 -15.66 -8.71
CA ASN A 465 -1.22 -15.01 -9.38
C ASN A 465 -2.48 -15.12 -8.50
N PRO A 466 -2.89 -14.02 -7.83
CA PRO A 466 -4.04 -14.07 -6.93
C PRO A 466 -5.33 -14.34 -7.71
N LYS A 467 -6.26 -15.03 -7.06
CA LYS A 467 -7.64 -15.15 -7.53
C LYS A 467 -8.48 -13.95 -7.10
N TYR A 468 -8.20 -13.39 -5.92
CA TYR A 468 -8.92 -12.28 -5.32
C TYR A 468 -8.00 -11.09 -5.08
N VAL A 469 -8.44 -9.91 -5.52
CA VAL A 469 -7.86 -8.62 -5.15
C VAL A 469 -8.97 -7.71 -4.65
N LEU A 470 -8.65 -6.70 -3.82
CA LEU A 470 -9.63 -5.74 -3.31
C LEU A 470 -10.03 -4.76 -4.42
N ARG A 471 -10.78 -5.23 -5.41
CA ARG A 471 -11.30 -4.38 -6.49
C ARG A 471 -12.07 -3.21 -5.87
N ASN A 472 -11.89 -2.03 -6.45
CA ASN A 472 -12.45 -0.80 -5.88
C ASN A 472 -13.99 -0.83 -5.75
N TYR A 473 -14.69 -1.55 -6.63
CA TYR A 473 -16.15 -1.71 -6.52
C TYR A 473 -16.57 -2.56 -5.31
N LEU A 474 -15.75 -3.54 -4.90
CA LEU A 474 -16.00 -4.34 -3.69
C LEU A 474 -15.87 -3.47 -2.45
N ALA A 475 -14.81 -2.66 -2.37
CA ALA A 475 -14.65 -1.67 -1.31
C ALA A 475 -15.84 -0.69 -1.29
N GLN A 476 -16.27 -0.21 -2.46
CA GLN A 476 -17.41 0.70 -2.59
C GLN A 476 -18.73 0.08 -2.09
N MET A 477 -18.97 -1.20 -2.39
CA MET A 477 -20.12 -1.94 -1.87
C MET A 477 -20.07 -2.07 -0.34
N ALA A 478 -18.89 -2.27 0.26
CA ALA A 478 -18.70 -2.31 1.71
C ALA A 478 -18.95 -0.96 2.38
N ILE A 479 -18.53 0.13 1.73
CA ILE A 479 -18.81 1.50 2.14
C ILE A 479 -20.32 1.74 2.16
N GLU A 480 -21.01 1.50 1.04
CA GLU A 480 -22.46 1.76 0.91
C GLU A 480 -23.29 0.97 1.93
N LYS A 481 -22.93 -0.28 2.19
CA LYS A 481 -23.59 -1.07 3.24
C LYS A 481 -23.31 -0.51 4.63
N SER A 482 -22.07 -0.09 4.90
CA SER A 482 -21.66 0.45 6.20
C SER A 482 -22.27 1.81 6.51
N GLU A 483 -22.45 2.67 5.51
CA GLU A 483 -23.16 3.95 5.65
C GLU A 483 -24.63 3.76 6.03
N ASN A 484 -25.22 2.63 5.65
CA ASN A 484 -26.56 2.21 6.07
C ASN A 484 -26.56 1.40 7.38
N GLY A 485 -25.46 1.38 8.12
CA GLY A 485 -25.32 0.71 9.41
C GLY A 485 -25.04 -0.80 9.34
N ASN A 486 -24.84 -1.38 8.15
CA ASN A 486 -24.47 -2.79 7.99
C ASN A 486 -22.97 -2.95 7.69
N HIS A 487 -22.22 -3.35 8.72
CA HIS A 487 -20.77 -3.52 8.64
C HIS A 487 -20.31 -4.94 8.26
N THR A 488 -21.22 -5.93 8.16
CA THR A 488 -20.83 -7.35 8.00
C THR A 488 -20.03 -7.58 6.72
N PHE A 489 -20.30 -6.82 5.66
CA PHE A 489 -19.59 -6.99 4.39
C PHE A 489 -18.11 -6.54 4.46
N VAL A 490 -17.75 -5.67 5.41
CA VAL A 490 -16.33 -5.36 5.68
C VAL A 490 -15.62 -6.59 6.24
N GLU A 491 -16.24 -7.30 7.18
CA GLU A 491 -15.69 -8.52 7.75
C GLU A 491 -15.62 -9.66 6.74
N ASP A 492 -16.64 -9.80 5.87
CA ASP A 492 -16.67 -10.81 4.82
C ASP A 492 -15.52 -10.61 3.82
N LEU A 493 -15.30 -9.36 3.39
CA LEU A 493 -14.15 -9.02 2.54
C LEU A 493 -12.82 -9.26 3.26
N LEU A 494 -12.72 -8.90 4.55
CA LEU A 494 -11.50 -9.17 5.32
C LEU A 494 -11.18 -10.67 5.37
N LYS A 495 -12.19 -11.54 5.58
CA LYS A 495 -12.02 -13.00 5.59
C LYS A 495 -11.62 -13.53 4.21
N LEU A 496 -12.27 -13.05 3.14
CA LEU A 496 -11.94 -13.42 1.77
C LEU A 496 -10.48 -13.11 1.45
N LEU A 497 -10.04 -11.89 1.80
CA LEU A 497 -8.72 -11.36 1.48
C LEU A 497 -7.59 -11.98 2.30
N GLN A 498 -7.89 -12.80 3.32
CA GLN A 498 -6.86 -13.57 4.04
C GLN A 498 -6.21 -14.67 3.19
N TYR A 499 -6.93 -15.15 2.17
CA TYR A 499 -6.48 -16.25 1.32
C TYR A 499 -6.64 -15.90 -0.17
N PRO A 500 -5.97 -14.85 -0.68
CA PRO A 500 -6.24 -14.29 -2.00
C PRO A 500 -5.81 -15.21 -3.15
N TYR A 501 -4.93 -16.19 -2.89
CA TYR A 501 -4.42 -17.15 -3.87
C TYR A 501 -5.24 -18.45 -3.95
N ASP A 502 -5.99 -18.75 -2.89
CA ASP A 502 -6.66 -20.03 -2.72
C ASP A 502 -7.98 -20.07 -3.49
N GLU A 503 -8.38 -21.29 -3.87
CA GLU A 503 -9.75 -21.55 -4.28
C GLU A 503 -10.66 -21.52 -3.05
N GLN A 504 -11.62 -20.60 -3.03
CA GLN A 504 -12.59 -20.47 -1.94
C GLN A 504 -14.00 -20.82 -2.46
N PRO A 505 -14.54 -22.01 -2.13
CA PRO A 505 -15.88 -22.42 -2.56
C PRO A 505 -16.94 -21.39 -2.18
N ASN A 506 -17.89 -21.13 -3.08
CA ASN A 506 -18.97 -20.14 -2.94
C ASN A 506 -18.53 -18.66 -2.90
N GLN A 507 -17.26 -18.35 -3.17
CA GLN A 507 -16.74 -16.98 -3.22
C GLN A 507 -16.41 -16.53 -4.66
N ASN A 508 -16.88 -17.24 -5.69
CA ASN A 508 -16.49 -16.96 -7.08
C ASN A 508 -16.95 -15.59 -7.57
N ASP A 509 -18.04 -15.05 -7.04
CA ASP A 509 -18.56 -13.72 -7.42
C ASP A 509 -17.56 -12.59 -7.11
N TYR A 510 -16.68 -12.79 -6.12
CA TYR A 510 -15.65 -11.82 -5.77
C TYR A 510 -14.40 -11.90 -6.66
N ALA A 511 -14.29 -12.93 -7.50
CA ALA A 511 -13.25 -13.06 -8.53
C ALA A 511 -13.71 -12.56 -9.91
N ALA A 512 -14.96 -12.08 -10.02
CA ALA A 512 -15.52 -11.61 -11.28
C ALA A 512 -14.82 -10.33 -11.78
N LYS A 513 -14.98 -10.07 -13.09
CA LYS A 513 -14.63 -8.78 -13.71
C LYS A 513 -15.40 -7.65 -13.02
N ARG A 514 -14.85 -6.44 -13.08
CA ARG A 514 -15.61 -5.22 -12.72
C ARG A 514 -16.94 -5.19 -13.48
N PRO A 515 -18.09 -5.02 -12.79
CA PRO A 515 -19.37 -4.90 -13.47
C PRO A 515 -19.53 -3.54 -14.17
N GLU A 516 -20.35 -3.46 -15.22
CA GLU A 516 -20.46 -2.25 -16.06
C GLU A 516 -20.91 -1.01 -15.28
N TRP A 517 -21.81 -1.17 -14.29
CA TRP A 517 -22.26 -0.06 -13.45
C TRP A 517 -21.11 0.61 -12.68
N ALA A 518 -20.02 -0.13 -12.42
CA ALA A 518 -18.85 0.36 -11.69
C ALA A 518 -17.82 1.05 -12.59
N ARG A 519 -17.94 0.97 -13.93
CA ARG A 519 -16.94 1.44 -14.89
C ARG A 519 -16.62 2.93 -14.76
N ASN A 520 -17.64 3.76 -14.56
CA ASN A 520 -17.49 5.21 -14.46
C ASN A 520 -17.98 5.75 -13.10
N ARG A 521 -18.21 4.86 -12.13
CA ARG A 521 -18.73 5.26 -10.82
C ARG A 521 -17.59 5.79 -9.95
N PRO A 522 -17.70 7.01 -9.40
CA PRO A 522 -16.78 7.49 -8.37
C PRO A 522 -16.71 6.52 -7.19
N GLY A 523 -15.51 6.29 -6.66
CA GLY A 523 -15.29 5.21 -5.69
C GLY A 523 -14.94 3.87 -6.35
N CYS A 524 -15.27 3.64 -7.61
CA CYS A 524 -14.96 2.39 -8.31
C CYS A 524 -13.79 2.58 -9.26
N SER A 525 -13.93 3.42 -10.28
CA SER A 525 -12.87 3.62 -11.27
C SER A 525 -11.95 4.81 -10.99
N THR A 526 -12.44 5.77 -10.20
CA THR A 526 -11.68 6.94 -9.79
C THR A 526 -11.88 7.22 -8.31
N LEU A 527 -10.82 7.67 -7.65
CA LEU A 527 -10.79 8.05 -6.24
C LEU A 527 -10.21 9.46 -6.07
N SER A 528 -10.72 10.14 -5.04
CA SER A 528 -10.24 11.45 -4.62
C SER A 528 -9.30 11.31 -3.42
N CYS A 529 -8.35 12.24 -3.31
CA CYS A 529 -7.55 12.43 -2.10
C CYS A 529 -8.40 12.94 -0.91
N SER A 530 -9.63 13.42 -1.14
CA SER A 530 -10.55 13.89 -0.09
C SER A 530 -10.96 12.71 0.80
N SER A 531 -10.52 12.77 2.06
CA SER A 531 -10.56 11.65 3.01
C SER A 531 -10.90 12.07 4.43
#